data_AF-U7QT50-F1
#
_entry.id   AF-U7QT50-F1
#
_cell.length_a   1.000
_cell.length_b   1.000
_cell.length_c   1.000
_cell.angle_alpha   90.00
_cell.angle_beta   90.00
_cell.angle_gamma   90.00
#
_symmetry.space_group_name_H-M   'P 1'
#
loop_
_entity.id
_entity.type
_entity.pdbx_description
1 polymer ?
#
loop_
_entity_poly.entity_id
_entity_poly.type
_entity_poly.pdbx_seq_one_letter_code
_entity_poly.pdbx_strand_id
1 'polypeptide(L)'
;MAKEITDETVSQLSAHFAPGKIPTEAAFYSLIDWATLWRRLFGWQDGDQAYHPGVGLQVIDNRLVVKTGDGIALEPEGLALKLQSNGGLMLDKSGALSVDDTVAVSAQAFKLLPEETRKQIAGLLLNAGTGSRKQGTDDGD
;
A
#
# COMPACT_ATOMS: atom_id res chain seq x y z
N MET A 1 -5.76 -19.84 -30.55
CA MET A 1 -6.56 -19.23 -29.46
C MET A 1 -5.75 -19.40 -28.20
N ALA A 2 -5.47 -18.33 -27.44
CA ALA A 2 -4.77 -18.48 -26.17
C ALA A 2 -5.71 -19.25 -25.22
N LYS A 3 -5.26 -20.39 -24.69
CA LYS A 3 -6.01 -21.11 -23.65
C LYS A 3 -6.05 -20.21 -22.43
N GLU A 4 -7.25 -19.86 -21.96
CA GLU A 4 -7.42 -19.13 -20.71
C GLU A 4 -6.98 -19.99 -19.53
N ILE A 5 -6.37 -19.35 -18.53
CA ILE A 5 -6.01 -19.99 -17.27
C ILE A 5 -7.24 -19.98 -16.38
N THR A 6 -7.85 -21.15 -16.19
CA THR A 6 -9.03 -21.36 -15.35
C THR A 6 -8.79 -22.53 -14.38
N ASP A 7 -9.54 -22.60 -13.28
CA ASP A 7 -9.43 -23.72 -12.32
C ASP A 7 -9.65 -25.08 -12.99
N GLU A 8 -10.53 -25.14 -13.99
CA GLU A 8 -10.81 -26.34 -14.76
C GLU A 8 -9.60 -26.78 -15.59
N THR A 9 -8.95 -25.84 -16.27
CA THR A 9 -7.78 -26.13 -17.12
C THR A 9 -6.54 -26.46 -16.28
N VAL A 10 -6.38 -25.87 -15.09
CA VAL A 10 -5.38 -26.30 -14.08
C VAL A 10 -5.63 -27.74 -13.64
N SER A 11 -6.88 -28.06 -13.31
CA SER A 11 -7.27 -29.38 -12.82
C SER A 11 -7.04 -30.47 -13.86
N GLN A 12 -7.38 -30.19 -15.12
CA GLN A 12 -7.11 -31.09 -16.25
C GLN A 12 -5.61 -31.33 -16.44
N LEU A 13 -4.79 -30.26 -16.41
CA LEU A 13 -3.34 -30.39 -16.51
C LEU A 13 -2.79 -31.26 -15.37
N SER A 14 -3.20 -30.97 -14.12
CA SER A 14 -2.79 -31.73 -12.94
C SER A 14 -3.14 -33.22 -13.06
N ALA A 15 -4.34 -33.56 -13.55
CA ALA A 15 -4.77 -34.94 -13.74
C ALA A 15 -3.88 -35.71 -14.74
N HIS A 16 -3.31 -35.04 -15.75
CA HIS A 16 -2.38 -35.67 -16.70
C HIS A 16 -1.02 -36.01 -16.09
N PHE A 17 -0.61 -35.34 -15.01
CA PHE A 17 0.65 -35.55 -14.30
C PHE A 17 0.48 -36.26 -12.95
N ALA A 18 -0.69 -36.84 -12.69
CA ALA A 18 -0.97 -37.56 -11.45
C ALA A 18 -0.11 -38.85 -11.31
N PRO A 19 0.16 -39.32 -10.07
CA PRO A 19 0.91 -40.54 -9.83
C PRO A 19 0.36 -41.75 -10.60
N GLY A 20 1.24 -42.54 -11.21
CA GLY A 20 0.86 -43.72 -11.99
C GLY A 20 0.32 -43.43 -13.40
N LYS A 21 0.26 -42.17 -13.81
CA LYS A 21 0.01 -41.79 -15.21
C LYS A 21 1.33 -41.57 -15.95
N ILE A 22 1.35 -41.95 -17.22
CA ILE A 22 2.39 -41.54 -18.17
C ILE A 22 1.81 -40.34 -18.93
N PRO A 23 2.32 -39.11 -18.73
CA PRO A 23 1.82 -37.93 -19.42
C PRO A 23 1.99 -38.08 -20.93
N THR A 24 1.00 -37.61 -21.70
CA THR A 24 1.07 -37.62 -23.17
C THR A 24 1.85 -36.42 -23.68
N GLU A 25 2.26 -36.45 -24.94
CA GLU A 25 2.88 -35.30 -25.62
C GLU A 25 2.01 -34.04 -25.51
N ALA A 26 0.69 -34.18 -25.67
CA ALA A 26 -0.27 -33.07 -25.53
C ALA A 26 -0.31 -32.48 -24.11
N ALA A 27 -0.06 -33.30 -23.07
CA ALA A 27 0.04 -32.82 -21.69
C ALA A 27 1.30 -31.96 -21.49
N PHE A 28 2.42 -32.34 -22.09
CA PHE A 28 3.64 -31.54 -22.08
C PHE A 28 3.50 -30.23 -22.85
N TYR A 29 2.87 -30.23 -24.03
CA TYR A 29 2.59 -28.98 -24.73
C TYR A 29 1.71 -28.04 -23.89
N SER A 30 0.69 -28.59 -23.24
CA SER A 30 -0.16 -27.79 -22.35
C SER A 30 0.66 -27.20 -21.18
N LEU A 31 1.57 -27.97 -20.57
CA LEU A 31 2.46 -27.46 -19.53
C LEU A 31 3.36 -26.31 -20.03
N ILE A 32 3.94 -26.45 -21.23
CA ILE A 32 4.81 -25.43 -21.84
C ILE A 32 4.04 -24.15 -22.16
N ASP A 33 2.84 -24.27 -22.74
CA ASP A 33 1.97 -23.14 -23.03
C ASP A 33 1.65 -22.37 -21.75
N TRP A 34 1.32 -23.09 -20.68
CA TRP A 34 1.06 -22.52 -19.36
C TRP A 34 2.28 -21.82 -18.77
N ALA A 35 3.44 -22.47 -18.79
CA ALA A 35 4.68 -21.87 -18.33
C ALA A 35 5.03 -20.59 -19.12
N THR A 36 4.67 -20.54 -20.40
CA THR A 36 4.87 -19.37 -21.27
C THR A 36 3.86 -18.26 -20.96
N LEU A 37 2.60 -18.60 -20.69
CA LEU A 37 1.59 -17.62 -20.27
C LEU A 37 1.94 -16.99 -18.92
N TRP A 38 2.32 -17.79 -17.92
CA TRP A 38 2.78 -17.27 -16.63
C TRP A 38 3.98 -16.34 -16.78
N ARG A 39 4.96 -16.75 -17.61
CA ARG A 39 6.10 -15.90 -17.99
C ARG A 39 5.67 -14.53 -18.45
N ARG A 40 4.77 -14.48 -19.43
CA ARG A 40 4.26 -13.23 -20.00
C ARG A 40 3.45 -12.42 -18.98
N LEU A 41 2.58 -13.07 -18.21
CA LEU A 41 1.75 -12.42 -17.20
C LEU A 41 2.59 -11.71 -16.14
N PHE A 42 3.66 -12.35 -15.69
CA PHE A 42 4.57 -11.77 -14.70
C PHE A 42 5.67 -10.89 -15.32
N GLY A 43 5.58 -10.59 -16.62
CA GLY A 43 6.51 -9.70 -17.32
C GLY A 43 7.94 -10.23 -17.40
N TRP A 44 8.13 -11.55 -17.43
CA TRP A 44 9.46 -12.16 -17.53
C TRP A 44 10.04 -11.85 -18.92
N GLN A 45 11.23 -11.27 -18.95
CA GLN A 45 11.93 -10.94 -20.19
C GLN A 45 12.82 -12.11 -20.60
N ASP A 46 12.58 -12.66 -21.78
CA ASP A 46 13.47 -13.64 -22.40
C ASP A 46 14.74 -12.91 -22.87
N GLY A 47 15.88 -13.17 -22.25
CA GLY A 47 17.15 -12.57 -22.70
C GLY A 47 18.31 -12.66 -21.71
N ASP A 48 18.04 -12.85 -20.43
CA ASP A 48 19.07 -13.03 -19.41
C ASP A 48 18.91 -14.40 -18.74
N GLN A 49 20.00 -15.06 -18.37
CA GLN A 49 19.95 -16.39 -17.73
C GLN A 49 19.27 -16.36 -16.34
N ALA A 50 18.84 -15.19 -15.88
CA ALA A 50 18.20 -14.97 -14.60
C ALA A 50 16.70 -14.64 -14.79
N TYR A 51 15.87 -15.32 -13.99
CA TYR A 51 14.44 -15.05 -13.85
C TYR A 51 14.21 -13.63 -13.32
N HIS A 52 13.87 -12.69 -14.20
CA HIS A 52 13.56 -11.31 -13.82
C HIS A 52 12.06 -11.04 -14.03
N PRO A 53 11.25 -10.99 -12.96
CA PRO A 53 9.88 -10.54 -13.07
C PRO A 53 9.80 -9.05 -13.45
N GLY A 54 8.63 -8.61 -13.91
CA GLY A 54 8.39 -7.22 -14.25
C GLY A 54 8.59 -6.25 -13.09
N VAL A 55 8.59 -4.95 -13.39
CA VAL A 55 8.79 -3.87 -12.41
C VAL A 55 7.79 -4.00 -11.25
N GLY A 56 8.28 -3.86 -10.02
CA GLY A 56 7.48 -3.98 -8.78
C GLY A 56 7.45 -5.39 -8.17
N LEU A 57 8.01 -6.38 -8.85
CA LEU A 57 8.19 -7.74 -8.34
C LEU A 57 9.68 -8.10 -8.30
N GLN A 58 10.03 -9.08 -7.48
CA GLN A 58 11.37 -9.68 -7.45
C GLN A 58 11.28 -11.14 -7.00
N VAL A 59 12.35 -11.90 -7.22
CA VAL A 59 12.47 -13.27 -6.72
C VAL A 59 13.46 -13.29 -5.56
N ILE A 60 13.01 -13.77 -4.39
CA ILE A 60 13.84 -14.02 -3.20
C ILE A 60 13.64 -15.48 -2.82
N ASP A 61 14.71 -16.26 -2.67
CA ASP A 61 14.67 -17.68 -2.28
C ASP A 61 13.67 -18.51 -3.10
N ASN A 62 13.71 -18.34 -4.43
CA ASN A 62 12.81 -18.99 -5.39
C ASN A 62 11.31 -18.67 -5.20
N ARG A 63 10.98 -17.62 -4.44
CA ARG A 63 9.61 -17.13 -4.24
C ARG A 63 9.45 -15.78 -4.93
N LEU A 64 8.33 -15.63 -5.64
CA LEU A 64 7.93 -14.34 -6.19
C LEU A 64 7.41 -13.46 -5.04
N VAL A 65 7.99 -12.28 -4.87
CA VAL A 65 7.62 -11.33 -3.83
C VAL A 65 7.46 -9.92 -4.41
N VAL A 66 6.72 -9.06 -3.70
CA VAL A 66 6.61 -7.64 -4.05
C VAL A 66 7.91 -6.94 -3.72
N LYS A 67 8.42 -6.16 -4.67
CA LYS A 67 9.56 -5.27 -4.46
C LYS A 67 9.06 -3.96 -3.85
N THR A 68 9.31 -3.76 -2.56
CA THR A 68 8.98 -2.51 -1.87
C THR A 68 10.14 -1.51 -1.96
N GLY A 69 9.81 -0.21 -1.92
CA GLY A 69 10.76 0.89 -1.84
C GLY A 69 10.48 1.78 -0.63
N ASP A 70 11.04 2.98 -0.63
CA ASP A 70 10.78 3.95 0.44
C ASP A 70 9.29 4.28 0.56
N GLY A 71 8.81 4.43 1.79
CA GLY A 71 7.40 4.74 2.09
C GLY A 71 6.43 3.56 2.03
N ILE A 72 6.86 2.38 1.58
CA ILE A 72 6.06 1.14 1.59
C ILE A 72 6.82 0.05 2.36
N ALA A 73 6.11 -0.66 3.24
CA ALA A 73 6.63 -1.79 3.99
C ALA A 73 5.82 -3.06 3.68
N LEU A 74 6.49 -4.21 3.82
CA LEU A 74 5.84 -5.51 3.85
C LEU A 74 5.65 -5.89 5.32
N GLU A 75 4.40 -6.01 5.75
CA GLU A 75 3.97 -6.38 7.09
C GLU A 75 3.32 -7.77 7.07
N PRO A 76 3.13 -8.45 8.22
CA PRO A 76 2.49 -9.76 8.27
C PRO A 76 1.09 -9.83 7.63
N GLU A 77 0.33 -8.73 7.69
CA GLU A 77 -1.02 -8.59 7.13
C GLU A 77 -1.00 -8.21 5.63
N GLY A 78 0.17 -7.91 5.06
CA GLY A 78 0.31 -7.50 3.66
C GLY A 78 1.14 -6.23 3.46
N LEU A 79 0.87 -5.49 2.39
CA LEU A 79 1.55 -4.22 2.11
C LEU A 79 0.98 -3.10 2.96
N ALA A 80 1.86 -2.29 3.55
CA ALA A 80 1.49 -1.13 4.36
C ALA A 80 2.28 0.12 3.94
N LEU A 81 1.74 1.29 4.27
CA LEU A 81 2.50 2.53 4.19
C LEU A 81 3.45 2.63 5.39
N LYS A 82 4.71 2.91 5.11
CA LYS A 82 5.72 3.17 6.14
C LYS A 82 5.61 4.62 6.57
N LEU A 83 4.80 4.86 7.61
CA LEU A 83 4.64 6.19 8.20
C LEU A 83 5.73 6.46 9.24
N GLN A 84 6.19 7.72 9.31
CA GLN A 84 7.13 8.14 10.34
C GLN A 84 6.43 8.18 11.70
N SER A 85 7.04 7.61 12.74
CA SER A 85 6.56 7.77 14.11
C SER A 85 6.53 9.26 14.49
N ASN A 86 5.39 9.74 14.99
CA ASN A 86 5.14 11.16 15.26
C ASN A 86 5.33 12.06 14.02
N GLY A 87 5.10 11.51 12.82
CA GLY A 87 4.92 12.31 11.61
C GLY A 87 3.53 12.94 11.60
N GLY A 88 3.31 13.95 10.77
CA GLY A 88 2.00 14.57 10.60
C GLY A 88 0.98 13.73 9.81
N LEU A 89 1.26 12.46 9.55
CA LEU A 89 0.42 11.55 8.76
C LEU A 89 0.11 10.28 9.56
N MET A 90 -1.12 9.80 9.46
CA MET A 90 -1.61 8.57 10.08
C MET A 90 -2.53 7.81 9.12
N LEU A 91 -2.83 6.55 9.45
CA LEU A 91 -3.96 5.84 8.85
C LEU A 91 -5.17 5.97 9.77
N ASP A 92 -6.34 6.28 9.21
CA ASP A 92 -7.57 6.31 9.97
C ASP A 92 -8.10 4.88 10.26
N LYS A 93 -9.24 4.79 10.95
CA LYS A 93 -9.86 3.49 11.30
C LYS A 93 -10.29 2.65 10.10
N SER A 94 -10.44 3.26 8.91
CA SER A 94 -10.74 2.59 7.65
C SER A 94 -9.49 2.20 6.87
N GLY A 95 -8.30 2.60 7.34
CA GLY A 95 -7.03 2.40 6.66
C GLY A 95 -6.72 3.46 5.61
N ALA A 96 -7.48 4.56 5.54
CA ALA A 96 -7.19 5.67 4.63
C ALA A 96 -6.09 6.58 5.20
N LEU A 97 -5.23 7.09 4.31
CA LEU A 97 -4.20 8.06 4.71
C LEU A 97 -4.86 9.39 5.10
N SER A 98 -4.54 9.85 6.30
CA SER A 98 -5.05 11.10 6.89
C SER A 98 -3.91 11.90 7.53
N VAL A 99 -4.20 13.16 7.83
CA VAL A 99 -3.34 14.03 8.62
C VAL A 99 -3.54 13.72 10.11
N ASP A 100 -2.43 13.57 10.83
CA ASP A 100 -2.46 13.51 12.29
C ASP A 100 -2.57 14.93 12.84
N ASP A 101 -3.76 15.37 13.22
CA ASP A 101 -4.02 16.71 13.73
C ASP A 101 -3.41 16.97 15.11
N THR A 102 -2.99 15.93 15.83
CA THR A 102 -2.30 16.05 17.13
C THR A 102 -0.82 16.39 16.97
N VAL A 103 -0.23 16.08 15.81
CA VAL A 103 1.22 16.28 15.55
C VAL A 103 1.50 17.20 14.35
N ALA A 104 0.62 17.26 13.35
CA ALA A 104 0.80 18.06 12.13
C ALA A 104 0.83 19.57 12.41
N VAL A 105 0.32 20.01 13.56
CA VAL A 105 0.49 21.38 14.04
C VAL A 105 1.81 21.49 14.81
N SER A 106 2.95 21.45 14.11
CA SER A 106 4.24 21.70 14.76
C SER A 106 4.47 23.20 15.00
N ALA A 107 5.07 23.55 16.14
CA ALA A 107 5.49 24.92 16.42
C ALA A 107 6.44 25.47 15.33
N GLN A 108 7.20 24.59 14.68
CA GLN A 108 8.05 24.92 13.53
C GLN A 108 7.22 25.27 12.29
N ALA A 109 6.20 24.47 11.94
CA ALA A 109 5.29 24.77 10.84
C ALA A 109 4.55 26.09 11.08
N PHE A 110 4.14 26.34 12.33
CA PHE A 110 3.53 27.62 12.72
C PHE A 110 4.48 28.81 12.50
N LYS A 111 5.78 28.65 12.79
CA LYS A 111 6.79 29.71 12.56
C LYS A 111 7.01 30.01 11.07
N LEU A 112 6.76 29.05 10.19
CA LEU A 112 6.90 29.24 8.73
C LEU A 112 5.69 29.91 8.08
N LEU A 113 4.56 30.05 8.80
CA LEU A 113 3.40 30.78 8.29
C LEU A 113 3.70 32.29 8.11
N PRO A 114 3.09 32.95 7.12
CA PRO A 114 3.14 34.40 6.99
C PRO A 114 2.75 35.10 8.28
N GLU A 115 3.39 36.24 8.57
CA GLU A 115 3.19 36.98 9.83
C GLU A 115 1.71 37.33 10.05
N GLU A 116 1.03 37.76 8.99
CA GLU A 116 -0.40 38.10 9.03
C GLU A 116 -1.27 36.91 9.41
N THR A 117 -0.99 35.72 8.88
CA THR A 117 -1.70 34.48 9.25
C THR A 117 -1.46 34.14 10.72
N ARG A 118 -0.23 34.29 11.23
CA ARG A 118 0.08 34.04 12.65
C ARG A 118 -0.65 35.02 13.57
N LYS A 119 -0.74 36.31 13.19
CA LYS A 119 -1.49 37.33 13.94
C LYS A 119 -2.99 37.05 13.98
N GLN A 120 -3.56 36.63 12.83
CA GLN A 120 -4.97 36.24 12.76
C GLN A 120 -5.26 35.05 13.69
N ILE A 121 -4.41 34.02 13.66
CA ILE A 121 -4.54 32.87 14.56
C ILE A 121 -4.42 33.30 16.03
N ALA A 122 -3.44 34.15 16.37
CA ALA A 122 -3.30 34.68 17.73
C ALA A 122 -4.54 35.46 18.19
N GLY A 123 -5.11 36.30 17.33
CA GLY A 123 -6.35 37.05 17.60
C GLY A 123 -7.54 36.13 17.85
N LEU A 124 -7.69 35.06 17.05
CA LEU A 124 -8.75 34.06 17.24
C LEU A 124 -8.61 33.34 18.59
N LEU A 125 -7.40 32.97 18.99
CA LEU A 125 -7.13 32.30 20.27
C LEU A 125 -7.42 33.20 21.47
N LEU A 126 -7.07 34.49 21.40
CA LEU A 126 -7.36 35.48 22.44
C LEU A 126 -8.87 35.72 22.61
N ASN A 127 -9.60 35.78 21.51
CA ASN A 127 -11.06 35.95 21.52
C ASN A 127 -11.77 34.70 22.06
N ALA A 128 -11.27 33.50 21.75
CA ALA A 128 -11.79 32.25 22.29
C ALA A 128 -11.60 32.16 23.82
N GLY A 129 -10.48 32.65 24.36
CA GLY A 129 -10.21 32.64 25.80
C GLY A 129 -10.98 33.69 26.61
N THR A 130 -11.54 34.72 25.96
CA THR A 130 -12.24 35.83 26.63
C THR A 130 -13.77 35.71 26.59
N GLY A 131 -14.33 34.92 25.67
CA GLY A 131 -15.77 34.66 25.57
C GLY A 131 -16.39 33.93 26.77
N SER A 132 -15.61 33.13 27.53
CA SER A 132 -16.12 32.37 28.69
C SER A 132 -16.18 33.15 30.00
N ARG A 133 -15.79 34.43 30.04
CA ARG A 133 -15.73 35.24 31.29
C ARG A 133 -16.82 36.31 31.44
N LYS A 134 -17.76 36.44 30.51
CA LYS A 134 -18.83 37.47 30.57
C LYS A 134 -20.24 36.89 30.71
N GLN A 135 -20.45 35.99 31.65
CA GLN A 135 -21.80 35.64 32.10
C GLN A 135 -21.74 35.13 33.55
N GLY A 136 -21.85 36.04 34.49
CA GLY A 136 -21.93 35.73 35.91
C GLY A 136 -21.47 36.92 36.73
N THR A 137 -22.36 37.42 37.59
CA THR A 137 -22.26 38.65 38.39
C THR A 137 -22.54 39.90 37.55
N ASP A 138 -23.42 40.79 37.94
CA ASP A 138 -24.41 40.88 39.02
C ASP A 138 -25.32 42.05 38.60
N ASP A 139 -26.48 42.17 39.22
CA ASP A 139 -27.17 43.43 39.54
C ASP A 139 -28.60 43.07 39.94
N GLY A 140 -28.69 42.41 41.10
CA GLY A 140 -29.82 42.58 42.00
C GLY A 140 -29.43 43.60 43.06
N ASP A 141 -29.97 44.81 42.98
CA ASP A 141 -30.87 45.47 43.95
C ASP A 141 -31.17 46.91 43.49
#